data_AF-A0A3D1Z084-F1
#
_entry.id   AF-A0A3D1Z084-F1
#
_cell.length_a   1.000
_cell.length_b   1.000
_cell.length_c   1.000
_cell.angle_alpha   90.00
_cell.angle_beta   90.00
_cell.angle_gamma   90.00
#
_symmetry.space_group_name_H-M   'P 1'
#
loop_
_entity.id
_entity.type
_entity.pdbx_description
1 polymer ?
#
loop_
_entity_poly.entity_id
_entity_poly.type
_entity_poly.pdbx_seq_one_letter_code
_entity_poly.pdbx_strand_id
1 'polypeptide(L)'
;MLRPRVGHIQFINCLPLYYGLVQNNVLLDVELVKGTPTELNKWLLEGKLDISPISSIEYCRNYKDLMLMPNLAVAADGEVKSILFISKV
;
A
#
# COMPACT_ATOMS: atom_id res chain seq x y z
N MET A 1 -12.68 18.76 10.36
CA MET A 1 -12.01 18.43 9.08
C MET A 1 -12.18 16.94 8.83
N LEU A 2 -12.44 16.53 7.59
CA LEU A 2 -12.51 15.11 7.24
C LEU A 2 -11.07 14.55 7.24
N ARG A 3 -10.81 13.47 7.96
CA ARG A 3 -9.53 12.76 7.92
C ARG A 3 -9.56 11.77 6.76
N PRO A 4 -8.61 11.78 5.81
CA PRO A 4 -8.61 10.83 4.71
C PRO A 4 -8.40 9.41 5.23
N ARG A 5 -9.08 8.44 4.62
CA ARG A 5 -8.98 7.01 4.89
C ARG A 5 -7.77 6.46 4.13
N VAL A 6 -6.71 6.15 4.86
CA VAL A 6 -5.41 5.76 4.30
C VAL A 6 -5.17 4.28 4.56
N GLY A 7 -5.12 3.48 3.48
CA GLY A 7 -4.77 2.07 3.52
C GLY A 7 -3.31 1.83 3.91
N HIS A 8 -3.06 0.78 4.68
CA HIS A 8 -1.71 0.37 5.07
C HIS A 8 -1.55 -1.15 5.11
N ILE A 9 -0.57 -1.67 4.37
CA ILE A 9 -0.29 -3.11 4.28
C ILE A 9 0.29 -3.64 5.59
N GLN A 10 -0.25 -4.76 6.09
CA GLN A 10 0.23 -5.42 7.31
C GLN A 10 1.38 -6.43 7.07
N PHE A 11 2.36 -6.07 6.26
CA PHE A 11 3.55 -6.88 5.99
C PHE A 11 4.81 -6.16 6.46
N ILE A 12 5.87 -6.93 6.72
CA ILE A 12 7.13 -6.41 7.29
C ILE A 12 7.79 -5.36 6.40
N ASN A 13 7.62 -5.45 5.07
CA ASN A 13 8.15 -4.48 4.11
C ASN A 13 7.53 -3.07 4.24
N CYS A 14 6.36 -2.94 4.88
CA CYS A 14 5.71 -1.66 5.17
C CYS A 14 5.93 -1.17 6.61
N LEU A 15 6.61 -1.94 7.46
CA LEU A 15 6.90 -1.53 8.84
C LEU A 15 7.76 -0.25 8.92
N PRO A 16 8.81 -0.05 8.09
CA PRO A 16 9.57 1.21 8.11
C PRO A 16 8.71 2.43 7.78
N LEU A 17 7.78 2.29 6.82
CA LEU A 17 6.81 3.33 6.48
C LEU A 17 5.89 3.62 7.66
N TYR A 18 5.33 2.59 8.30
CA TYR A 18 4.49 2.75 9.49
C TYR A 18 5.21 3.49 10.61
N TYR A 19 6.45 3.11 10.88
CA TYR A 19 7.29 3.78 11.87
C TYR A 19 7.46 5.27 11.53
N GLY A 20 7.76 5.60 10.28
CA GLY A 20 7.85 6.99 9.81
C GLY A 20 6.55 7.77 10.02
N LEU A 21 5.38 7.18 9.75
CA LEU A 21 4.07 7.81 9.99
C LEU A 21 3.83 8.10 11.47
N VAL A 22 4.26 7.20 12.36
CA VAL A 22 4.17 7.40 13.82
C VAL A 22 5.10 8.53 14.26
N GLN A 23 6.38 8.49 13.86
CA GLN A 23 7.38 9.48 14.29
C GLN A 23 7.05 10.90 13.84
N ASN A 24 6.37 11.05 12.71
CA ASN A 24 5.98 12.34 12.17
C ASN A 24 4.54 12.75 12.54
N ASN A 25 3.89 12.06 13.49
CA ASN A 25 2.53 12.33 13.96
C ASN A 25 1.44 12.30 12.88
N VAL A 26 1.70 11.71 11.70
CA VAL A 26 0.75 11.64 10.58
C VAL A 26 -0.53 10.88 10.96
N LEU A 27 -0.44 9.96 11.93
CA LEU A 27 -1.58 9.21 12.43
C LEU A 27 -2.65 10.07 13.12
N LEU A 28 -2.35 11.34 13.44
CA LEU A 28 -3.33 12.30 13.95
C LEU A 28 -4.20 12.88 12.81
N ASP A 29 -3.66 12.94 11.60
CA ASP A 29 -4.28 13.61 10.45
C ASP A 29 -5.09 12.65 9.57
N VAL A 30 -4.86 11.33 9.67
CA VAL A 30 -5.45 10.33 8.77
C VAL A 30 -6.17 9.22 9.52
N GLU A 31 -7.24 8.67 8.94
CA GLU A 31 -7.83 7.41 9.42
C GLU A 31 -7.07 6.25 8.79
N LEU A 32 -6.19 5.60 9.56
CA LEU A 32 -5.36 4.52 9.05
C LEU A 32 -6.13 3.19 9.05
N VAL A 33 -6.37 2.62 7.87
CA VAL A 33 -7.05 1.33 7.68
C VAL A 33 -6.01 0.28 7.33
N LYS A 34 -5.88 -0.74 8.18
CA LYS A 34 -4.92 -1.84 7.99
C LYS A 34 -5.58 -3.01 7.27
N GLY A 35 -4.86 -3.62 6.33
CA GLY A 35 -5.33 -4.81 5.61
C GLY A 35 -4.24 -5.49 4.79
N THR A 36 -4.60 -6.62 4.18
CA THR A 36 -3.77 -7.29 3.17
C THR A 36 -3.80 -6.51 1.84
N PRO A 37 -2.82 -6.69 0.93
CA PRO A 37 -2.86 -6.02 -0.38
C PRO A 37 -4.15 -6.28 -1.16
N THR A 38 -4.69 -7.50 -1.08
CA THR A 38 -5.94 -7.86 -1.76
C THR A 38 -7.14 -7.08 -1.22
N GLU A 39 -7.26 -6.96 0.10
CA GLU A 39 -8.34 -6.19 0.75
C GLU A 39 -8.22 -4.70 0.43
N LEU A 40 -7.00 -4.16 0.53
CA LEU A 40 -6.72 -2.75 0.29
C LEU A 40 -6.98 -2.36 -1.18
N ASN A 41 -6.56 -3.19 -2.13
CA ASN A 41 -6.90 -3.01 -3.55
C ASN A 41 -8.42 -2.92 -3.75
N LYS A 42 -9.17 -3.87 -3.18
CA LYS A 42 -10.63 -3.92 -3.28
C LYS A 42 -11.28 -2.67 -2.68
N TRP A 43 -10.89 -2.31 -1.46
CA TRP A 43 -11.48 -1.17 -0.76
C TRP A 43 -11.16 0.17 -1.43
N LEU A 44 -9.97 0.31 -2.04
CA LEU A 44 -9.64 1.49 -2.84
C LEU A 44 -10.57 1.62 -4.05
N LEU A 45 -10.74 0.54 -4.83
CA LEU A 45 -11.59 0.55 -6.03
C LEU A 45 -13.09 0.71 -5.69
N GLU A 46 -13.52 0.27 -4.50
CA GLU A 46 -14.88 0.47 -3.99
C GLU A 46 -15.11 1.89 -3.41
N GLY A 47 -14.10 2.77 -3.41
CA GLY A 47 -14.18 4.12 -2.82
C GLY A 47 -14.28 4.12 -1.29
N LYS A 48 -13.92 3.00 -0.64
CA LYS A 48 -13.86 2.85 0.82
C LYS A 48 -12.55 3.40 1.40
N LEU A 49 -11.54 3.62 0.58
CA LEU A 49 -10.28 4.29 0.93
C LEU A 49 -10.08 5.47 -0.02
N ASP A 50 -9.47 6.54 0.50
CA ASP A 50 -9.12 7.72 -0.28
C ASP A 50 -7.71 7.60 -0.86
N ILE A 51 -6.81 6.98 -0.10
CA ILE A 51 -5.42 6.71 -0.47
C ILE A 51 -5.10 5.30 0.00
N SER A 52 -4.43 4.50 -0.84
CA SER A 52 -3.99 3.16 -0.43
C SER A 52 -2.79 2.72 -1.27
N PRO A 53 -1.86 1.92 -0.71
CA PRO A 53 -1.00 1.13 -1.56
C PRO A 53 -1.87 0.22 -2.44
N ILE A 54 -1.44 0.06 -3.68
CA ILE A 54 -2.07 -0.80 -4.68
C ILE A 54 -1.00 -1.65 -5.34
N SER A 55 -1.30 -2.92 -5.61
CA SER A 55 -0.37 -3.75 -6.38
C SER A 55 -0.21 -3.20 -7.80
N SER A 56 1.00 -3.33 -8.36
CA SER A 56 1.32 -2.79 -9.71
C SER A 56 0.36 -3.32 -10.78
N ILE A 57 0.02 -4.60 -10.71
CA ILE A 57 -0.94 -5.23 -11.63
C ILE A 57 -2.33 -4.61 -11.55
N GLU A 58 -2.79 -4.27 -10.34
CA GLU A 58 -4.13 -3.75 -10.14
C GLU A 58 -4.21 -2.26 -10.51
N TYR A 59 -3.13 -1.51 -10.27
CA TYR A 59 -3.01 -0.17 -10.83
C TYR A 59 -3.07 -0.18 -12.36
N CYS A 60 -2.30 -1.05 -13.03
CA CYS A 60 -2.30 -1.13 -14.50
C CYS A 60 -3.69 -1.44 -15.08
N ARG A 61 -4.51 -2.23 -14.38
CA ARG A 61 -5.89 -2.53 -14.81
C ARG A 61 -6.84 -1.35 -14.67
N ASN A 62 -6.62 -0.48 -13.68
CA ASN A 62 -7.52 0.60 -13.30
C ASN A 62 -6.85 1.98 -13.44
N TYR A 63 -5.83 2.11 -14.30
CA TYR A 63 -4.97 3.30 -14.38
C TYR A 63 -5.71 4.59 -14.76
N LYS A 64 -6.89 4.47 -15.38
CA LYS A 64 -7.73 5.62 -15.77
C LYS A 64 -8.42 6.26 -14.58
N ASP A 65 -8.68 5.47 -13.53
CA ASP A 65 -9.46 5.88 -12.36
C ASP A 65 -8.55 6.15 -11.15
N LEU A 66 -7.23 5.94 -11.30
CA LEU A 66 -6.26 6.01 -10.22
C LEU A 66 -5.08 6.90 -10.58
N MET A 67 -4.60 7.66 -9.60
CA MET A 67 -3.39 8.47 -9.72
C MET A 67 -2.30 7.91 -8.78
N LEU A 68 -1.10 7.68 -9.32
CA LEU A 68 0.05 7.28 -8.50
C LEU A 68 0.68 8.47 -7.82
N MET A 69 1.11 8.25 -6.57
CA MET A 69 1.98 9.19 -5.87
C MET A 69 3.39 9.10 -6.46
N PRO A 70 3.98 10.20 -6.92
CA PRO A 70 5.34 10.18 -7.45
C PRO A 70 6.34 9.86 -6.33
N ASN A 71 7.44 9.19 -6.70
CA ASN A 71 8.58 8.89 -5.81
C ASN A 71 8.29 7.96 -4.62
N LEU A 72 7.16 7.26 -4.61
CA LEU A 72 6.82 6.31 -3.55
C LEU A 72 6.38 4.97 -4.15
N ALA A 73 7.11 3.90 -3.83
CA ALA A 73 6.74 2.54 -4.20
C ALA A 73 7.35 1.53 -3.21
N VAL A 74 6.70 0.37 -3.10
CA VAL A 74 7.35 -0.84 -2.57
C VAL A 74 7.99 -1.55 -3.77
N ALA A 75 9.30 -1.38 -3.93
CA ALA A 75 10.06 -1.91 -5.05
C ALA A 75 11.42 -2.44 -4.58
N ALA A 76 12.08 -3.21 -5.44
CA ALA A 76 13.44 -3.70 -5.22
C ALA A 76 14.22 -3.56 -6.53
N ASP A 77 15.51 -3.22 -6.42
CA ASP A 77 16.48 -3.33 -7.50
C ASP A 77 17.33 -4.59 -7.23
N GLY A 78 17.02 -5.68 -7.93
CA GLY A 78 17.54 -7.01 -7.65
C GLY A 78 16.59 -7.88 -6.80
N GLU A 79 17.15 -8.75 -5.97
CA GLU A 79 16.38 -9.77 -5.23
C GLU A 79 15.53 -9.19 -4.08
N VAL A 80 14.21 -9.41 -4.12
CA VAL A 80 13.28 -9.02 -3.04
C VAL A 80 13.30 -9.98 -1.85
N LYS A 81 13.82 -11.21 -2.03
CA LYS A 81 13.94 -12.30 -1.03
C LYS A 81 12.65 -12.82 -0.40
N SER A 82 11.52 -12.14 -0.58
CA SER A 82 10.20 -12.54 -0.05
C SER A 82 9.26 -13.14 -1.09
N ILE A 83 9.66 -13.19 -2.36
CA ILE A 83 8.90 -13.81 -3.45
C ILE A 83 9.81 -14.86 -4.08
N LEU A 84 9.48 -16.13 -3.86
CA LEU A 84 10.34 -17.26 -4.21
C LEU A 84 9.54 -18.27 -5.03
N PHE A 85 10.14 -18.75 -6.11
CA PHE A 85 9.71 -19.96 -6.78
C PHE A 85 10.60 -21.11 -6.30
N ILE A 86 10.03 -22.07 -5.58
CA ILE A 86 10.77 -23.21 -5.01
C ILE A 86 10.30 -24.48 -5.70
N SER A 87 11.25 -25.24 -6.25
CA SER A 87 11.01 -26.51 -6.94
C SER A 87 11.94 -27.60 -6.41
N LYS A 88 11.47 -28.86 -6.42
CA LYS A 88 12.27 -30.05 -6.09
C LYS A 88 12.66 -30.88 -7.31
N VAL A 89 12.19 -30.50 -8.51
CA VAL A 89 12.53 -31.15 -9.78
C VAL A 89 13.74 -30.52 -10.43
#